data_AF-A0A7S2SCU9-F1
#
_entry.id   AF-A0A7S2SCU9-F1
#
_cell.length_a   1.000
_cell.length_b   1.000
_cell.length_c   1.000
_cell.angle_alpha   90.00
_cell.angle_beta   90.00
_cell.angle_gamma   90.00
#
_symmetry.space_group_name_H-M   'P 1'
#
loop_
_entity.id
_entity.type
_entity.pdbx_description
1 polymer ?
#
loop_
_entity_poly.entity_id
_entity_poly.type
_entity_poly.pdbx_seq_one_letter_code
_entity_poly.pdbx_strand_id
1 'polypeptide(L)'
;LNYKVHVVDIPISVDEIEGEFLRTHIATNGCCGEKELIKLQAYTLTQHSIVVHLDLDTIVLKPLDDLFDTMLQNTIAKKVIPAHHIMPKYLERNINSVDFIFTRDYNMAQNLKKSVGVQGGFFVLRPSLPILEEMKVLLRKGHYTPRKGWGDANFGQFFGSQTIQGFL
;
A
#
# COMPACT_ATOMS: atom_id res chain seq x y z
N LEU A 1 2.45 11.47 -26.36
CA LEU A 1 1.96 11.14 -25.00
C LEU A 1 2.64 12.10 -24.02
N ASN A 2 1.88 12.84 -23.21
CA ASN A 2 2.41 13.86 -22.29
C ASN A 2 2.81 13.24 -20.94
N TYR A 3 3.82 12.36 -20.94
CA TYR A 3 4.35 11.80 -19.69
C TYR A 3 5.41 12.72 -19.08
N LYS A 4 5.44 12.80 -17.75
CA LYS A 4 6.51 13.42 -16.98
C LYS A 4 7.23 12.33 -16.20
N VAL A 5 8.53 12.17 -16.45
CA VAL A 5 9.35 11.22 -15.69
C VAL A 5 9.74 11.87 -14.36
N HIS A 6 9.51 11.16 -13.27
CA HIS A 6 9.95 11.52 -11.93
C HIS A 6 11.07 10.57 -11.51
N VAL A 7 12.26 11.10 -11.30
CA VAL A 7 13.39 10.33 -10.75
C VAL A 7 13.50 10.70 -9.28
N VAL A 8 13.25 9.72 -8.42
CA VAL A 8 13.22 9.87 -6.96
C VAL A 8 13.83 8.63 -6.32
N ASP A 9 14.43 8.80 -5.15
CA ASP A 9 14.92 7.69 -4.33
C ASP A 9 13.80 7.10 -3.45
N ILE A 10 14.10 5.99 -2.78
CA ILE A 10 13.24 5.43 -1.72
C ILE A 10 13.09 6.42 -0.55
N PRO A 11 11.98 6.40 0.21
CA PRO A 11 11.66 7.45 1.19
C PRO A 11 12.58 7.46 2.43
N ILE A 12 13.28 6.36 2.71
CA ILE A 12 14.39 6.28 3.66
C ILE A 12 15.46 5.37 3.07
N SER A 13 16.73 5.61 3.41
CA SER A 13 17.81 4.70 3.05
C SER A 13 17.88 3.51 4.00
N VAL A 14 18.40 2.37 3.54
CA VAL A 14 18.47 1.13 4.34
C VAL A 14 19.35 1.30 5.59
N ASP A 15 20.42 2.09 5.50
CA ASP A 15 21.31 2.43 6.60
C ASP A 15 20.63 3.27 7.70
N GLU A 16 19.54 3.97 7.39
CA GLU A 16 18.74 4.67 8.40
C GLU A 16 17.87 3.72 9.23
N ILE A 17 17.68 2.47 8.82
CA ILE A 17 16.83 1.51 9.54
C ILE A 17 17.52 1.08 10.84
N GLU A 18 16.86 1.35 11.97
CA GLU A 18 17.33 1.03 13.32
C GLU A 18 17.22 -0.46 13.62
N GLY A 19 16.11 -1.09 13.18
CA GLY A 19 15.86 -2.51 13.34
C GLY A 19 16.86 -3.38 12.57
N GLU A 20 17.77 -4.04 13.30
CA GLU A 20 18.87 -4.84 12.74
C GLU A 20 18.39 -5.91 11.75
N PHE A 21 17.33 -6.65 12.11
CA PHE A 21 16.81 -7.70 11.25
C PHE A 21 16.34 -7.14 9.91
N LEU A 22 15.47 -6.12 9.92
CA LEU A 22 14.96 -5.53 8.69
C LEU A 22 16.10 -4.93 7.86
N ARG A 23 16.97 -4.13 8.47
CA ARG A 23 18.10 -3.48 7.80
C ARG A 23 18.97 -4.47 7.02
N THR A 24 19.20 -5.65 7.59
CA THR A 24 20.09 -6.67 7.00
C THR A 24 19.41 -7.60 6.00
N HIS A 25 18.08 -7.63 5.94
CA HIS A 25 17.33 -8.61 5.13
C HIS A 25 16.46 -7.99 4.04
N ILE A 26 16.02 -6.73 4.19
CA ILE A 26 15.05 -6.10 3.29
C ILE A 26 15.56 -6.04 1.85
N ALA A 27 16.87 -5.84 1.64
CA ALA A 27 17.44 -5.68 0.31
C ALA A 27 17.35 -6.93 -0.58
N THR A 28 17.26 -8.10 0.05
CA THR A 28 17.09 -9.39 -0.64
C THR A 28 15.67 -9.95 -0.53
N ASN A 29 14.72 -9.18 0.02
CA ASN A 29 13.36 -9.63 0.19
C ASN A 29 12.52 -9.41 -1.07
N GLY A 30 11.77 -10.41 -1.50
CA GLY A 30 10.90 -10.25 -2.66
C GLY A 30 11.67 -10.19 -3.98
N CYS A 31 11.08 -9.55 -4.99
CA CYS A 31 11.70 -9.39 -6.31
C CYS A 31 12.67 -8.20 -6.34
N CYS A 32 12.28 -7.08 -5.72
CA CYS A 32 13.00 -5.80 -5.83
C CYS A 32 13.56 -5.28 -4.50
N GLY A 33 13.40 -6.00 -3.39
CA GLY A 33 13.96 -5.60 -2.09
C GLY A 33 13.41 -4.28 -1.56
N GLU A 34 14.29 -3.50 -0.96
CA GLU A 34 14.03 -2.15 -0.45
C GLU A 34 13.46 -1.21 -1.51
N LYS A 35 13.75 -1.46 -2.79
CA LYS A 35 13.31 -0.60 -3.90
C LYS A 35 11.80 -0.58 -4.05
N GLU A 36 11.08 -1.61 -3.59
CA GLU A 36 9.62 -1.59 -3.51
C GLU A 36 9.09 -0.40 -2.68
N LEU A 37 9.88 0.13 -1.74
CA LEU A 37 9.48 1.29 -0.93
C LEU A 37 9.38 2.59 -1.74
N ILE A 38 9.93 2.64 -2.97
CA ILE A 38 9.77 3.79 -3.87
C ILE A 38 8.31 4.07 -4.18
N LYS A 39 7.46 3.04 -4.12
CA LYS A 39 6.01 3.14 -4.37
C LYS A 39 5.32 4.06 -3.36
N LEU A 40 5.90 4.26 -2.16
CA LEU A 40 5.41 5.22 -1.17
C LEU A 40 5.60 6.69 -1.61
N GLN A 41 6.48 6.97 -2.58
CA GLN A 41 6.62 8.31 -3.16
C GLN A 41 5.32 8.80 -3.84
N ALA A 42 4.37 7.91 -4.12
CA ALA A 42 3.03 8.28 -4.53
C ALA A 42 2.35 9.26 -3.55
N TYR A 43 2.66 9.20 -2.26
CA TYR A 43 2.13 10.15 -1.27
C TYR A 43 2.64 11.59 -1.45
N THR A 44 3.73 11.80 -2.19
CA THR A 44 4.28 13.15 -2.47
C THR A 44 3.53 13.90 -3.57
N LEU A 45 2.70 13.21 -4.36
CA LEU A 45 2.03 13.78 -5.52
C LEU A 45 0.77 14.58 -5.13
N THR A 46 0.89 15.45 -4.13
CA THR A 46 -0.21 16.19 -3.50
C THR A 46 -0.89 17.21 -4.41
N GLN A 47 -0.35 17.46 -5.61
CA GLN A 47 -1.02 18.22 -6.66
C GLN A 47 -2.23 17.48 -7.28
N HIS A 48 -2.42 16.20 -6.95
CA HIS A 48 -3.54 15.39 -7.41
C HIS A 48 -4.43 14.97 -6.23
N SER A 49 -5.75 14.89 -6.45
CA SER A 49 -6.70 14.46 -5.42
C SER A 49 -6.59 12.97 -5.07
N ILE A 50 -6.23 12.16 -6.06
CA ILE A 50 -5.95 10.72 -5.93
C ILE A 50 -4.77 10.35 -6.85
N VAL A 51 -4.07 9.28 -6.50
CA VAL A 51 -2.97 8.70 -7.26
C VAL A 51 -3.25 7.22 -7.48
N VAL A 52 -3.14 6.76 -8.72
CA VAL A 52 -3.24 5.34 -9.09
C VAL A 52 -1.83 4.83 -9.32
N HIS A 53 -1.41 3.85 -8.52
CA HIS A 53 -0.17 3.12 -8.73
C HIS A 53 -0.46 1.88 -9.57
N LEU A 54 0.34 1.69 -10.62
CA LEU A 54 0.30 0.53 -11.51
C LEU A 54 1.74 0.10 -11.78
N ASP A 55 2.05 -1.16 -11.54
CA ASP A 55 3.29 -1.76 -12.04
C ASP A 55 3.26 -1.76 -13.58
N LEU A 56 4.46 -1.69 -14.18
CA LEU A 56 4.66 -1.59 -15.64
C LEU A 56 4.08 -2.77 -16.43
N ASP A 57 3.92 -3.91 -15.78
CA ASP A 57 3.36 -5.17 -16.32
C ASP A 57 1.84 -5.29 -16.10
N THR A 58 1.15 -4.18 -15.82
CA THR A 58 -0.30 -4.15 -15.67
C THR A 58 -1.02 -3.68 -16.95
N ILE A 59 -2.17 -4.28 -17.25
CA ILE A 59 -3.09 -3.82 -18.29
C ILE A 59 -4.46 -3.50 -17.70
N VAL A 60 -5.00 -2.33 -18.05
CA VAL A 60 -6.33 -1.91 -17.64
C VAL A 60 -7.34 -2.31 -18.71
N LEU A 61 -8.25 -3.23 -18.35
CA LEU A 61 -9.24 -3.78 -19.28
C LEU A 61 -10.61 -3.08 -19.24
N LYS A 62 -10.90 -2.35 -18.16
CA LYS A 62 -12.16 -1.66 -17.94
C LYS A 62 -11.91 -0.30 -17.28
N PRO A 63 -12.80 0.69 -17.49
CA PRO A 63 -12.74 1.96 -16.77
C PRO A 63 -12.74 1.75 -15.24
N LEU A 64 -12.07 2.65 -14.53
CA LEU A 64 -11.97 2.66 -13.07
C LEU A 64 -12.82 3.79 -12.45
N ASP A 65 -13.77 4.34 -13.19
CA ASP A 65 -14.54 5.53 -12.79
C ASP A 65 -15.28 5.32 -11.45
N ASP A 66 -15.94 4.18 -11.26
CA ASP A 66 -16.62 3.85 -10.00
C ASP A 66 -15.66 3.86 -8.79
N LEU A 67 -14.41 3.45 -8.99
CA LEU A 67 -13.38 3.47 -7.96
C LEU A 67 -13.00 4.90 -7.62
N PHE A 68 -12.77 5.74 -8.63
CA PHE A 68 -12.39 7.14 -8.44
C PHE A 68 -13.53 7.95 -7.82
N ASP A 69 -14.75 7.75 -8.30
CA ASP A 69 -15.96 8.38 -7.76
C ASP A 69 -16.12 8.04 -6.27
N THR A 70 -15.86 6.79 -5.88
CA THR A 70 -15.90 6.37 -4.46
C THR A 70 -14.89 7.12 -3.60
N MET A 71 -13.70 7.42 -4.11
CA MET A 71 -12.65 8.14 -3.36
C MET A 71 -12.77 9.66 -3.41
N LEU A 72 -13.36 10.21 -4.48
CA LEU A 72 -13.49 11.66 -4.72
C LEU A 72 -14.76 12.27 -4.13
N GLN A 73 -15.78 11.45 -3.84
CA GLN A 73 -17.02 11.93 -3.23
C GLN A 73 -16.81 12.36 -1.76
N ASN A 74 -16.89 13.68 -1.49
CA ASN A 74 -16.85 14.26 -0.13
C ASN A 74 -18.11 14.01 0.71
N THR A 75 -19.09 13.32 0.14
CA THR A 75 -20.30 12.87 0.83
C THR A 75 -20.74 11.64 0.07
N ILE A 76 -20.84 10.48 0.75
CA ILE A 76 -21.39 9.24 0.19
C ILE A 76 -22.79 9.58 -0.33
N ALA A 77 -22.89 9.94 -1.61
CA ALA A 77 -24.09 10.54 -2.16
C ALA A 77 -25.08 9.44 -2.52
N LYS A 78 -25.46 8.56 -1.59
CA LYS A 78 -26.55 7.56 -1.68
C LYS A 78 -26.68 6.77 -3.01
N LYS A 79 -25.69 6.82 -3.90
CA LYS A 79 -25.53 5.90 -5.01
C LYS A 79 -24.82 4.73 -4.41
N VAL A 80 -25.65 3.83 -3.90
CA VAL A 80 -25.40 2.42 -3.67
C VAL A 80 -24.16 1.99 -4.43
N ILE A 81 -23.01 1.89 -3.73
CA ILE A 81 -21.95 0.97 -4.12
C ILE A 81 -22.71 -0.34 -4.34
N PRO A 82 -22.83 -0.87 -5.58
CA PRO A 82 -23.71 -1.98 -5.84
C PRO A 82 -23.35 -3.08 -4.86
N ALA A 83 -24.33 -3.54 -4.07
CA ALA A 83 -24.18 -4.38 -2.90
C ALA A 83 -23.72 -5.82 -3.23
N HIS A 84 -22.73 -5.98 -4.09
CA HIS A 84 -22.11 -7.25 -4.45
C HIS A 84 -20.78 -7.49 -3.73
N HIS A 85 -20.25 -6.51 -3.00
CA HIS A 85 -19.18 -6.71 -2.03
C HIS A 85 -19.66 -6.27 -0.65
N ILE A 86 -19.93 -7.27 0.18
CA ILE A 86 -20.36 -7.18 1.58
C ILE A 86 -19.35 -6.31 2.32
N MET A 87 -19.66 -5.02 2.52
CA MET A 87 -19.01 -4.27 3.59
C MET A 87 -19.44 -4.94 4.90
N PRO A 88 -18.51 -5.41 5.74
CA PRO A 88 -18.86 -5.97 7.03
C PRO A 88 -19.66 -4.94 7.83
N LYS A 89 -20.78 -5.34 8.46
CA LYS A 89 -21.62 -4.46 9.31
C LYS A 89 -20.85 -3.65 10.37
N TYR A 90 -19.62 -4.05 10.69
CA TYR A 90 -18.72 -3.33 11.61
C TYR A 90 -18.10 -2.04 11.03
N LEU A 91 -18.30 -1.75 9.74
CA LEU A 91 -17.88 -0.52 9.06
C LEU A 91 -18.98 0.57 9.03
N GLU A 92 -20.04 0.44 9.85
CA GLU A 92 -20.97 1.53 10.20
C GLU A 92 -20.31 2.66 11.02
N ARG A 93 -19.00 2.90 10.85
CA ARG A 93 -18.36 4.13 11.29
C ARG A 93 -18.73 5.22 10.29
N ASN A 94 -18.84 6.47 10.74
CA ASN A 94 -18.88 7.63 9.86
C ASN A 94 -17.55 7.69 9.09
N ILE A 95 -17.46 6.99 7.96
CA ILE A 95 -16.34 7.06 7.04
C ILE A 95 -16.46 8.42 6.36
N ASN A 96 -15.63 9.38 6.78
CA ASN A 96 -15.61 10.71 6.18
C ASN A 96 -14.91 10.71 4.81
N SER A 97 -13.98 9.78 4.59
CA SER A 97 -13.20 9.64 3.35
C SER A 97 -12.68 8.21 3.17
N VAL A 98 -12.51 7.80 1.91
CA VAL A 98 -11.72 6.61 1.53
C VAL A 98 -10.38 7.10 1.00
N ASP A 99 -9.32 6.89 1.77
CA ASP A 99 -7.98 7.42 1.45
C ASP A 99 -7.04 6.38 0.85
N PHE A 100 -7.41 5.10 0.90
CA PHE A 100 -6.60 4.00 0.35
C PHE A 100 -7.50 2.85 -0.11
N ILE A 101 -7.33 2.41 -1.36
CA ILE A 101 -7.96 1.23 -1.95
C ILE A 101 -6.85 0.34 -2.54
N PHE A 102 -6.96 -0.96 -2.31
CA PHE A 102 -5.95 -1.91 -2.75
C PHE A 102 -6.58 -3.29 -2.97
N THR A 103 -5.83 -4.18 -3.61
CA THR A 103 -6.20 -5.59 -3.73
C THR A 103 -5.32 -6.46 -2.84
N ARG A 104 -5.82 -7.62 -2.45
CA ARG A 104 -5.10 -8.59 -1.62
C ARG A 104 -4.39 -9.60 -2.52
N ASP A 105 -3.15 -9.95 -2.19
CA ASP A 105 -2.36 -10.93 -2.95
C ASP A 105 -2.57 -12.35 -2.43
N TYR A 106 -3.68 -12.98 -2.84
CA TYR A 106 -4.04 -14.33 -2.41
C TYR A 106 -3.09 -15.41 -2.96
N ASN A 107 -2.41 -15.15 -4.07
CA ASN A 107 -1.45 -16.10 -4.64
C ASN A 107 -0.19 -16.19 -3.78
N MET A 108 0.13 -15.13 -3.02
CA MET A 108 1.24 -15.13 -2.09
C MET A 108 0.90 -15.63 -0.68
N ALA A 109 -0.37 -15.90 -0.39
CA ALA A 109 -0.81 -16.44 0.89
C ALA A 109 -0.48 -17.94 1.00
N GLN A 110 0.48 -18.30 1.86
CA GLN A 110 0.75 -19.70 2.15
C GLN A 110 -0.37 -20.31 3.02
N ASN A 111 -0.95 -21.44 2.58
CA ASN A 111 -1.87 -22.29 3.33
C ASN A 111 -3.19 -21.64 3.80
N LEU A 112 -3.84 -20.83 2.95
CA LEU A 112 -5.14 -20.17 3.26
C LEU A 112 -5.12 -19.40 4.61
N LYS A 113 -3.93 -19.00 5.08
CA LYS A 113 -3.80 -18.24 6.33
C LYS A 113 -4.55 -16.92 6.20
N LYS A 114 -5.07 -16.44 7.35
CA LYS A 114 -5.75 -15.14 7.47
C LYS A 114 -4.88 -13.93 7.05
N SER A 115 -3.57 -14.11 6.92
CA SER A 115 -2.61 -13.05 6.60
C SER A 115 -2.30 -12.99 5.09
N VAL A 116 -3.07 -12.18 4.36
CA VAL A 116 -2.90 -11.93 2.92
C VAL A 116 -2.43 -10.50 2.69
N GLY A 117 -1.20 -10.33 2.21
CA GLY A 117 -0.57 -9.04 1.93
C GLY A 117 -1.36 -8.13 1.00
N VAL A 118 -1.00 -6.85 1.00
CA VAL A 118 -1.40 -5.92 -0.06
C VAL A 118 -0.70 -6.35 -1.35
N GLN A 119 -1.44 -6.36 -2.46
CA GLN A 119 -0.85 -6.53 -3.79
C GLN A 119 -0.15 -5.22 -4.16
N GLY A 120 1.19 -5.26 -4.21
CA GLY A 120 2.01 -4.06 -4.34
C GLY A 120 2.02 -3.40 -5.73
N GLY A 121 1.41 -4.03 -6.74
CA GLY A 121 1.40 -3.54 -8.11
C GLY A 121 0.16 -2.75 -8.51
N PHE A 122 -0.88 -2.74 -7.67
CA PHE A 122 -2.07 -1.92 -7.86
C PHE A 122 -2.64 -1.45 -6.53
N PHE A 123 -2.62 -0.13 -6.36
CA PHE A 123 -3.36 0.54 -5.30
C PHE A 123 -3.71 1.97 -5.73
N VAL A 124 -4.73 2.52 -5.08
CA VAL A 124 -5.15 3.92 -5.27
C VAL A 124 -5.14 4.60 -3.91
N LEU A 125 -4.52 5.77 -3.85
CA LEU A 125 -4.36 6.51 -2.60
C LEU A 125 -4.70 7.98 -2.73
N ARG A 126 -5.05 8.61 -1.60
CA ARG A 126 -5.03 10.05 -1.44
C ARG A 126 -3.62 10.47 -1.00
N PRO A 127 -2.89 11.28 -1.79
CA PRO A 127 -1.55 11.69 -1.44
C PRO A 127 -1.56 12.61 -0.21
N SER A 128 -0.54 12.46 0.66
CA SER A 128 -0.46 13.12 1.96
C SER A 128 0.97 13.05 2.50
N LEU A 129 1.65 14.21 2.54
CA LEU A 129 2.99 14.31 3.13
C LEU A 129 3.01 13.92 4.62
N PRO A 130 2.02 14.30 5.46
CA PRO A 130 1.98 13.84 6.85
C PRO A 130 1.97 12.31 6.98
N ILE A 131 1.17 11.62 6.18
CA ILE A 131 1.12 10.14 6.19
C ILE A 131 2.48 9.57 5.74
N LEU A 132 3.11 10.14 4.71
CA LEU A 132 4.44 9.70 4.30
C LEU A 132 5.48 9.86 5.41
N GLU A 133 5.47 10.98 6.14
CA GLU A 133 6.41 11.18 7.26
C GLU A 133 6.16 10.19 8.40
N GLU A 134 4.89 9.88 8.72
CA GLU A 134 4.56 8.81 9.67
C GLU A 134 5.07 7.45 9.20
N MET A 135 4.89 7.13 7.92
CA MET A 135 5.42 5.90 7.32
C MET A 135 6.95 5.86 7.39
N LYS A 136 7.64 6.96 7.11
CA LYS A 136 9.11 7.06 7.24
C LYS A 136 9.57 6.82 8.66
N VAL A 137 8.84 7.31 9.66
CA VAL A 137 9.14 7.03 11.09
C VAL A 137 9.00 5.53 11.39
N LEU A 138 7.95 4.87 10.89
CA LEU A 138 7.75 3.43 11.08
C LEU A 138 8.81 2.60 10.37
N LEU A 139 9.16 2.96 9.13
CA LEU A 139 10.21 2.31 8.35
C LEU A 139 11.58 2.48 9.01
N ARG A 140 11.90 3.68 9.53
CA ARG A 140 13.16 3.97 10.22
C ARG A 140 13.30 3.12 11.47
N LYS A 141 12.23 3.01 12.28
CA LYS A 141 12.20 2.08 13.43
C LYS A 141 12.46 0.64 12.99
N GLY A 142 11.97 0.25 11.81
CA GLY A 142 12.22 -1.06 11.22
C GLY A 142 11.74 -2.21 12.10
N HIS A 143 10.65 -2.02 12.84
CA HIS A 143 10.11 -3.02 13.74
C HIS A 143 9.44 -4.15 12.96
N TYR A 144 10.27 -5.06 12.47
CA TYR A 144 9.87 -6.27 11.76
C TYR A 144 10.38 -7.50 12.50
N THR A 145 9.46 -8.34 12.96
CA THR A 145 9.81 -9.59 13.62
C THR A 145 9.63 -10.74 12.63
N PRO A 146 10.63 -11.62 12.44
CA PRO A 146 10.47 -12.81 11.61
C PRO A 146 9.20 -13.57 11.98
N ARG A 147 8.42 -13.98 10.97
CA ARG A 147 7.11 -14.65 11.11
C ARG A 147 5.97 -13.78 11.63
N LYS A 148 6.21 -12.84 12.55
CA LYS A 148 5.14 -11.97 13.06
C LYS A 148 4.90 -10.73 12.20
N GLY A 149 5.85 -10.34 11.36
CA GLY A 149 5.72 -9.21 10.45
C GLY A 149 5.96 -7.87 11.13
N TRP A 150 5.42 -6.82 10.52
CA TRP A 150 5.50 -5.45 11.02
C TRP A 150 4.73 -5.28 12.33
N GLY A 151 5.38 -4.67 13.33
CA GLY A 151 4.75 -4.35 14.62
C GLY A 151 4.17 -5.55 15.36
N ASP A 152 4.71 -6.76 15.14
CA ASP A 152 4.18 -8.02 15.68
C ASP A 152 2.72 -8.34 15.31
N ALA A 153 2.21 -7.82 14.18
CA ALA A 153 0.82 -7.97 13.74
C ALA A 153 0.39 -9.42 13.35
N ASN A 154 1.29 -10.40 13.46
CA ASN A 154 1.13 -11.77 12.97
C ASN A 154 0.88 -11.86 11.46
N PHE A 155 1.57 -10.99 10.71
CA PHE A 155 1.41 -10.78 9.28
C PHE A 155 2.78 -10.67 8.56
N GLY A 156 3.63 -11.70 8.69
CA GLY A 156 5.01 -11.65 8.17
C GLY A 156 5.52 -12.90 7.46
N GLN A 157 4.64 -13.80 7.03
CA GLN A 157 5.02 -15.09 6.43
C GLN A 157 4.62 -15.20 4.96
N PHE A 158 5.07 -14.25 4.15
CA PHE A 158 4.89 -14.30 2.69
C PHE A 158 5.98 -13.50 1.96
N PHE A 159 6.09 -13.70 0.65
CA PHE A 159 7.06 -13.01 -0.20
C PHE A 159 6.75 -11.51 -0.28
N GLY A 160 7.74 -10.64 -0.05
CA GLY A 160 7.54 -9.19 0.02
C GLY A 160 6.93 -8.71 1.35
N SER A 161 6.81 -9.57 2.36
CA SER A 161 6.26 -9.15 3.67
C SER A 161 7.11 -8.10 4.38
N GLN A 162 8.41 -8.00 4.08
CA GLN A 162 9.30 -6.96 4.61
C GLN A 162 9.22 -5.65 3.82
N THR A 163 8.47 -5.62 2.71
CA THR A 163 8.36 -4.48 1.81
C THR A 163 6.90 -4.00 1.78
N ILE A 164 6.50 -3.27 0.74
CA ILE A 164 5.20 -2.60 0.68
C ILE A 164 4.00 -3.56 0.87
N GLN A 165 4.12 -4.82 0.47
CA GLN A 165 3.08 -5.83 0.55
C GLN A 165 2.72 -6.22 1.98
N GLY A 166 3.68 -6.15 2.91
CA GLY A 166 3.43 -6.38 4.34
C GLY A 166 3.40 -5.10 5.17
N PHE A 167 3.97 -4.00 4.68
CA PHE A 167 4.02 -2.73 5.38
C PHE A 167 2.69 -1.96 5.32
N LEU A 168 1.99 -1.99 4.18
CA LEU A 168 0.64 -1.42 4.01
C LEU A 168 -0.45 -2.40 4.48
#